data_AF-A0A267MHZ5-F1
#
_entry.id   AF-A0A267MHZ5-F1
#
_cell.length_a   1.000
_cell.length_b   1.000
_cell.length_c   1.000
_cell.angle_alpha   90.00
_cell.angle_beta   90.00
_cell.angle_gamma   90.00
#
_symmetry.space_group_name_H-M   'P 1'
#
loop_
_entity.id
_entity.type
_entity.pdbx_description
1 polymer ?
#
loop_
_entity_poly.entity_id
_entity_poly.type
_entity_poly.pdbx_seq_one_letter_code
_entity_poly.pdbx_strand_id
1 'polypeptide(L)'
;MHLIASLIKWVFSLHQLVWFVSGGLMFSSMTYFHMKLKQDNKANKMNFTFIVLSACTFAFTILWTYDSYVENEVRAANMGLLVFGGLAVVFAILAYRFTTKKDTIKAQA
;
A
#
# COMPACT_ATOMS: atom_id res chain seq x y z
N MET A 1 14.89 -20.22 -31.94
CA MET A 1 13.79 -20.40 -30.95
C MET A 1 14.26 -20.37 -29.50
N HIS A 2 15.38 -21.02 -29.14
CA HIS A 2 15.90 -21.03 -27.74
C HIS A 2 16.21 -19.64 -27.14
N LEU A 3 16.82 -18.73 -27.90
CA LEU A 3 17.19 -17.38 -27.43
C LEU A 3 15.95 -16.51 -27.10
N ILE A 4 14.91 -16.58 -27.94
CA ILE A 4 13.67 -15.81 -27.77
C ILE A 4 12.91 -16.30 -26.52
N ALA A 5 12.82 -17.63 -26.32
CA ALA A 5 12.21 -18.21 -25.13
C ALA A 5 12.99 -17.86 -23.83
N SER A 6 14.32 -17.76 -23.91
CA SER A 6 15.15 -17.34 -22.77
C SER A 6 14.96 -15.87 -22.42
N LEU A 7 14.84 -14.98 -23.41
CA LEU A 7 14.58 -13.55 -23.20
C LEU A 7 13.20 -13.31 -22.58
N ILE A 8 12.17 -14.00 -23.05
CA ILE A 8 10.81 -13.91 -22.51
C ILE A 8 10.78 -14.32 -21.04
N LYS A 9 11.44 -15.43 -20.66
CA LYS A 9 11.53 -15.85 -19.25
C LYS A 9 12.23 -14.80 -18.38
N TRP A 10 13.30 -14.19 -18.89
CA TRP A 10 14.04 -13.16 -18.16
C TRP A 10 13.21 -11.90 -17.91
N VAL A 11 12.47 -11.43 -18.93
CA VAL A 11 11.57 -10.28 -18.80
C VAL A 11 10.47 -10.57 -17.79
N PHE A 12 9.86 -11.75 -17.85
CA PHE A 12 8.80 -12.17 -16.93
C PHE A 12 9.31 -12.26 -15.47
N SER A 13 10.50 -12.82 -15.27
CA SER A 13 11.12 -12.90 -13.93
C SER A 13 11.49 -11.53 -13.35
N LEU A 14 11.97 -10.60 -14.17
CA LEU A 14 12.27 -9.23 -13.73
C LEU A 14 10.99 -8.48 -13.33
N HIS A 15 9.93 -8.62 -14.12
CA HIS A 15 8.63 -8.02 -13.83
C HIS A 15 8.05 -8.56 -12.51
N GLN A 16 8.06 -9.88 -12.32
CA GLN A 16 7.60 -10.51 -11.08
C GLN A 16 8.43 -10.10 -9.86
N LEU A 17 9.74 -9.86 -10.03
CA LEU A 17 10.62 -9.35 -8.98
C LEU A 17 10.23 -7.95 -8.52
N VAL A 18 9.83 -7.06 -9.43
CA VAL A 18 9.39 -5.70 -9.07
C VAL A 18 8.12 -5.76 -8.21
N TRP A 19 7.17 -6.63 -8.55
CA TRP A 19 5.96 -6.85 -7.77
C TRP A 19 6.23 -7.50 -6.40
N PHE A 20 7.15 -8.46 -6.36
CA PHE A 20 7.57 -9.09 -5.12
C PHE A 20 8.26 -8.10 -4.18
N VAL A 21 9.18 -7.27 -4.68
CA VAL A 21 9.90 -6.27 -3.88
C VAL A 21 8.97 -5.15 -3.43
N SER A 22 8.09 -4.66 -4.30
CA SER A 22 7.12 -3.63 -3.92
C SER A 22 6.12 -4.14 -2.87
N GLY A 23 5.57 -5.35 -3.05
CA GLY A 23 4.71 -6.00 -2.06
C GLY A 23 5.45 -6.29 -0.74
N GLY A 24 6.71 -6.71 -0.81
CA GLY A 24 7.57 -6.95 0.35
C GLY A 24 7.88 -5.68 1.14
N LEU A 25 8.16 -4.56 0.45
CA LEU A 25 8.32 -3.24 1.06
C LEU A 25 7.02 -2.78 1.73
N MET A 26 5.89 -3.00 1.08
CA MET A 26 4.58 -2.65 1.60
C MET A 26 4.23 -3.47 2.86
N PHE A 27 4.49 -4.77 2.85
CA PHE A 27 4.29 -5.65 4.01
C PHE A 27 5.25 -5.32 5.17
N SER A 28 6.53 -5.07 4.86
CA SER A 28 7.55 -4.73 5.86
C SER A 28 7.25 -3.37 6.51
N SER A 29 6.82 -2.38 5.74
CA SER A 29 6.38 -1.09 6.30
C SER A 29 5.13 -1.27 7.17
N MET A 30 4.11 -2.01 6.71
CA MET A 30 2.93 -2.35 7.51
C MET A 30 3.28 -2.95 8.87
N THR A 31 4.10 -4.00 8.86
CA THR A 31 4.47 -4.75 10.07
C THR A 31 5.37 -3.94 10.99
N TYR A 32 6.36 -3.21 10.45
CA TYR A 32 7.20 -2.31 11.21
C TYR A 32 6.38 -1.25 11.95
N PHE A 33 5.46 -0.59 11.23
CA PHE A 33 4.61 0.42 11.84
C PHE A 33 3.65 -0.18 12.87
N HIS A 34 3.05 -1.33 12.60
CA HIS A 34 2.17 -2.01 13.56
C HIS A 34 2.90 -2.37 14.86
N MET A 35 4.13 -2.89 14.78
CA MET A 35 4.95 -3.20 15.95
C MET A 35 5.35 -1.94 16.73
N LYS A 36 5.75 -0.87 16.01
CA LYS A 36 6.10 0.42 16.62
C LYS A 36 4.92 1.02 17.39
N LEU A 37 3.71 0.91 16.83
CA LEU A 37 2.48 1.38 17.48
C LEU A 37 2.15 0.62 18.75
N LYS A 38 2.38 -0.70 18.77
CA LYS A 38 2.09 -1.55 19.93
C LYS A 38 3.04 -1.25 21.10
N GLN A 39 4.29 -0.88 20.83
CA GLN A 39 5.28 -0.55 21.87
C GLN A 39 5.07 0.82 22.53
N ASP A 40 4.63 1.83 21.78
CA ASP A 40 4.69 3.23 22.24
C ASP A 40 3.46 3.73 23.02
N ASN A 41 2.37 2.94 23.11
CA ASN A 41 1.11 3.25 23.81
C ASN A 41 0.60 4.70 23.64
N LYS A 42 0.89 5.33 22.49
CA LYS A 42 0.62 6.74 22.19
C LYS A 42 -0.26 6.83 20.97
N ALA A 43 -1.53 7.15 21.19
CA ALA A 43 -2.53 7.46 20.17
C ALA A 43 -2.07 8.51 19.13
N ASN A 44 -1.07 9.35 19.46
CA ASN A 44 -0.51 10.32 18.53
C ASN A 44 0.29 9.70 17.36
N LYS A 45 1.00 8.58 17.58
CA LYS A 45 1.78 7.92 16.51
C LYS A 45 0.90 7.08 15.60
N MET A 46 -0.25 6.63 16.11
CA MET A 46 -1.24 5.82 15.38
C MET A 46 -1.77 6.53 14.13
N ASN A 47 -2.06 7.84 14.23
CA ASN A 47 -2.54 8.63 13.09
C ASN A 47 -1.49 8.74 12.00
N PHE A 48 -0.25 9.07 12.38
CA PHE A 48 0.85 9.19 11.44
C PHE A 48 1.09 7.87 10.71
N THR A 49 1.02 6.75 11.42
CA THR A 49 1.09 5.42 10.80
C THR A 49 -0.03 5.17 9.80
N PHE A 50 -1.30 5.46 10.13
CA PHE A 50 -2.39 5.24 9.17
C PHE A 50 -2.28 6.17 7.94
N ILE A 51 -1.76 7.39 8.10
CA ILE A 51 -1.49 8.30 6.98
C ILE A 51 -0.41 7.72 6.07
N VAL A 52 0.74 7.31 6.63
CA VAL A 52 1.83 6.69 5.87
C VAL A 52 1.35 5.41 5.18
N LEU A 53 0.58 4.60 5.89
CA LEU A 53 0.04 3.35 5.37
C LEU A 53 -0.94 3.57 4.22
N SER A 54 -1.84 4.54 4.36
CA SER A 54 -2.75 4.93 3.29
C SER A 54 -1.98 5.42 2.06
N ALA A 55 -0.98 6.29 2.25
CA ALA A 55 -0.16 6.82 1.16
C ALA A 55 0.62 5.70 0.42
N CYS A 56 1.25 4.77 1.15
CA CYS A 56 1.95 3.63 0.55
C CYS A 56 0.99 2.70 -0.23
N THR A 57 -0.18 2.40 0.35
CA THR A 57 -1.21 1.56 -0.29
C THR A 57 -1.76 2.24 -1.55
N PHE A 58 -1.97 3.55 -1.49
CA PHE A 58 -2.45 4.32 -2.62
C PHE A 58 -1.43 4.36 -3.77
N ALA A 59 -0.15 4.62 -3.45
CA ALA A 59 0.93 4.57 -4.44
C ALA A 59 1.03 3.19 -5.09
N PHE A 60 1.01 2.12 -4.30
CA PHE A 60 1.01 0.75 -4.81
C PHE A 60 -0.17 0.47 -5.74
N THR A 61 -1.37 0.94 -5.38
CA THR A 61 -2.57 0.80 -6.21
C THR A 61 -2.37 1.46 -7.58
N ILE A 62 -1.83 2.68 -7.62
CA ILE A 62 -1.58 3.39 -8.89
C ILE A 62 -0.58 2.63 -9.75
N LEU A 63 0.55 2.20 -9.18
CA LEU A 63 1.54 1.42 -9.92
C LEU A 63 0.93 0.12 -10.47
N TRP A 64 0.15 -0.59 -9.65
CA TRP A 64 -0.52 -1.84 -10.05
C TRP A 64 -1.49 -1.62 -11.18
N THR A 65 -2.36 -0.62 -11.06
CA THR A 65 -3.34 -0.29 -12.08
C THR A 65 -2.67 0.13 -13.38
N TYR A 66 -1.65 0.98 -13.33
CA TYR A 66 -0.90 1.41 -14.52
C TYR A 66 -0.28 0.23 -15.27
N ASP A 67 0.44 -0.62 -14.55
CA ASP A 67 1.11 -1.80 -15.10
C ASP A 67 0.11 -2.81 -15.68
N SER A 68 -0.99 -3.06 -14.97
CA SER A 68 -2.08 -3.92 -15.48
C SER A 68 -2.71 -3.39 -16.78
N TYR A 69 -2.81 -2.07 -16.94
CA TYR A 69 -3.27 -1.47 -18.20
C TYR A 69 -2.26 -1.63 -19.33
N VAL A 70 -0.97 -1.50 -19.04
CA VAL A 70 0.12 -1.74 -20.01
C VAL A 70 0.09 -3.20 -20.50
N GLU A 71 -0.23 -4.15 -19.63
CA GLU A 71 -0.38 -5.56 -19.97
C GLU A 71 -1.71 -5.92 -20.64
N ASN A 72 -2.60 -4.94 -20.90
CA ASN A 72 -3.97 -5.15 -21.39
C ASN A 72 -4.87 -6.01 -20.48
N GLU A 73 -4.49 -6.18 -19.21
CA GLU A 73 -5.21 -6.94 -18.20
C GLU A 73 -6.18 -6.04 -17.43
N VAL A 74 -7.19 -5.50 -18.12
CA VAL A 74 -8.16 -4.54 -17.57
C VAL A 74 -8.89 -5.10 -16.34
N ARG A 75 -9.12 -6.42 -16.31
CA ARG A 75 -9.75 -7.09 -15.17
C ARG A 75 -8.85 -7.06 -13.93
N ALA A 76 -7.55 -7.29 -14.09
CA ALA A 76 -6.57 -7.21 -13.01
C ALA A 76 -6.41 -5.76 -12.51
N ALA A 77 -6.42 -4.79 -13.44
CA ALA A 77 -6.39 -3.36 -13.12
C ALA A 77 -7.56 -2.95 -12.22
N ASN A 78 -8.78 -3.33 -12.60
CA ASN A 78 -10.01 -3.01 -11.85
C ASN A 78 -10.07 -3.71 -10.50
N MET A 79 -9.66 -4.98 -10.43
CA MET A 79 -9.60 -5.73 -9.17
C MET A 79 -8.56 -5.13 -8.21
N GLY A 80 -7.38 -4.77 -8.72
CA GLY A 80 -6.34 -4.10 -7.93
C GLY A 80 -6.82 -2.74 -7.40
N LEU A 81 -7.50 -1.96 -8.23
CA LEU A 81 -8.08 -0.67 -7.82
C LEU A 81 -9.12 -0.84 -6.71
N LEU A 82 -10.03 -1.81 -6.83
CA LEU A 82 -11.07 -2.06 -5.83
C LEU A 82 -10.49 -2.53 -4.50
N VAL A 83 -9.55 -3.48 -4.54
CA VAL A 83 -9.00 -4.10 -3.33
C VAL A 83 -8.00 -3.16 -2.65
N PHE A 84 -6.95 -2.74 -3.36
CA PHE A 84 -5.89 -1.93 -2.78
C PHE A 84 -6.32 -0.47 -2.61
N GLY A 85 -7.06 0.09 -3.58
CA GLY A 85 -7.61 1.44 -3.46
C GLY A 85 -8.66 1.54 -2.35
N GLY A 86 -9.53 0.53 -2.22
CA GLY A 86 -10.48 0.44 -1.12
C GLY A 86 -9.79 0.40 0.26
N LEU A 87 -8.74 -0.41 0.39
CA LEU A 87 -7.90 -0.47 1.60
C LEU A 87 -7.24 0.89 1.91
N ALA A 88 -6.69 1.58 0.89
CA ALA A 88 -6.07 2.89 1.06
C ALA A 88 -7.06 3.92 1.62
N VAL A 89 -8.30 3.91 1.10
CA VAL A 89 -9.39 4.78 1.57
C VAL A 89 -9.78 4.45 3.01
N VAL A 90 -9.91 3.18 3.37
CA VAL A 90 -10.21 2.77 4.75
C VAL A 90 -9.13 3.29 5.71
N PHE A 91 -7.85 3.16 5.36
CA PHE A 91 -6.76 3.69 6.18
C PHE A 91 -6.80 5.23 6.28
N ALA A 92 -7.14 5.93 5.21
CA ALA A 92 -7.31 7.38 5.23
C ALA A 92 -8.46 7.82 6.16
N ILE A 93 -9.61 7.12 6.09
CA ILE A 93 -10.77 7.41 6.95
C ILE A 93 -10.42 7.16 8.42
N LEU A 94 -9.72 6.06 8.72
CA LEU A 94 -9.26 5.77 10.08
C LEU A 94 -8.29 6.86 10.56
N ALA A 95 -7.29 7.23 9.76
CA ALA A 95 -6.36 8.31 10.08
C ALA A 95 -7.08 9.63 10.39
N TYR A 96 -8.06 10.00 9.57
CA TYR A 96 -8.87 11.20 9.75
C TYR A 96 -9.65 11.15 11.06
N ARG A 97 -10.38 10.06 11.32
CA ARG A 97 -11.17 9.89 12.55
C ARG A 97 -10.32 9.96 13.82
N PHE A 98 -9.16 9.32 13.82
CA PHE A 98 -8.27 9.35 14.98
C PHE A 98 -7.58 10.71 15.17
N THR A 99 -7.47 11.53 14.11
CA THR A 99 -6.98 12.92 14.21
C THR A 99 -8.04 13.82 14.82
N THR A 100 -9.26 13.80 14.31
CA THR A 100 -10.36 14.65 14.81
C THR A 100 -10.70 14.38 16.28
N LYS A 101 -10.66 13.12 16.73
CA LYS A 101 -10.89 12.76 18.14
C LYS A 101 -9.84 13.34 19.09
N LYS A 102 -8.63 13.61 18.60
CA LYS A 102 -7.52 14.10 19.42
C LYS A 102 -7.57 15.62 19.60
N ASP A 103 -8.03 16.34 18.58
CA ASP A 103 -8.19 17.79 18.65
C ASP A 103 -9.34 18.20 19.58
N THR A 104 -10.40 17.38 19.65
CA THR A 104 -11.50 17.60 20.60
C THR A 104 -11.08 17.41 22.07
N ILE A 105 -10.22 16.44 22.37
CA ILE A 105 -9.72 16.21 23.74
C ILE A 105 -8.74 17.32 24.18
N LYS A 106 -7.93 17.86 23.27
CA LYS A 106 -7.03 18.97 23.57
C LYS A 106 -7.74 20.31 23.74
N ALA A 107 -8.91 20.51 23.12
CA ALA A 107 -9.68 21.74 23.24
C ALA A 107 -10.49 21.83 24.55
N GLN A 108 -10.58 20.74 25.32
CA GLN A 108 -11.36 20.63 26.56
C GLN A 108 -10.50 20.50 27.84
N ALA A 109 -9.17 20.54 27.71
CA ALA A 109 -8.20 20.51 28.82
C ALA A 109 -7.48 21.86 28.92
#